data_AF-W4I7B5-F1
#
_entry.id   AF-W4I7B5-F1
#
_cell.length_a   1.000
_cell.length_b   1.000
_cell.length_c   1.000
_cell.angle_alpha   90.00
_cell.angle_beta   90.00
_cell.angle_gamma   90.00
#
_symmetry.space_group_name_H-M   'P 1'
#
loop_
_entity.id
_entity.type
_entity.pdbx_description
1 polymer ?
#
loop_
_entity_poly.entity_id
_entity_poly.type
_entity_poly.pdbx_seq_one_letter_code
_entity_poly.pdbx_strand_id
1 'polypeptide(L)'
;MKFFSVLFLIQFIIYIFFFKTVVKSLNLKIDLDDKRYTVLYDEKKVKFADLDLLKIMFHPNHVRHCSNSIINYMMKLSSGTSPYILFVVKNIDITFEKPLEYNDDYKIFGAITNYGNTSIKLTVFGIGSEKKNKSYSSAIDFFNVKKLLLDSYTSNNNYEVDENNKGIHNLLKNYNEEKSEPIKLTQQNAKELAEGKTCKIFFKAQYTLVKISKVGSKASVTEDFKNEYPAIDEEKLKELINLFC
;
A
#
# COMPACT_ATOMS: atom_id res chain seq x y z
N MET A 1 27.56 -18.72 28.81
CA MET A 1 27.67 -18.37 27.37
C MET A 1 26.60 -19.00 26.47
N LYS A 2 26.12 -20.24 26.71
CA LYS A 2 25.12 -20.88 25.82
C LYS A 2 23.72 -20.22 25.84
N PHE A 3 23.24 -19.74 26.99
CA PHE A 3 21.91 -19.11 27.11
C PHE A 3 21.77 -17.79 26.32
N PHE A 4 22.78 -16.92 26.35
CA PHE A 4 22.77 -15.66 25.61
C PHE A 4 22.76 -15.88 24.09
N SER A 5 23.44 -16.92 23.60
CA SER A 5 23.45 -17.28 22.18
C SER A 5 22.08 -17.77 21.71
N VAL A 6 21.39 -18.57 22.53
CA VAL A 6 20.02 -19.05 22.22
C VAL A 6 19.02 -17.89 22.22
N LEU A 7 19.12 -16.95 23.15
CA LEU A 7 18.24 -15.79 23.20
C LEU A 7 18.43 -14.88 21.97
N PHE A 8 19.68 -14.66 21.54
CA PHE A 8 19.98 -13.93 20.31
C PHE A 8 19.45 -14.64 19.06
N LEU A 9 19.54 -15.98 19.01
CA LEU A 9 19.02 -16.76 17.90
C LEU A 9 17.48 -16.65 17.83
N ILE A 10 16.80 -16.71 18.98
CA ILE A 10 15.34 -16.54 19.07
C ILE A 10 14.95 -15.11 18.68
N GLN A 11 15.67 -14.09 19.15
CA GLN A 11 15.46 -12.70 18.74
C GLN A 11 15.65 -12.52 17.23
N PHE A 12 16.67 -13.16 16.65
CA PHE A 12 16.97 -13.08 15.22
C PHE A 12 15.96 -13.86 14.37
N ILE A 13 15.46 -15.00 14.86
CA ILE A 13 14.37 -15.77 14.24
C ILE A 13 13.07 -14.98 14.32
N ILE A 14 12.72 -14.39 15.47
CA ILE A 14 11.56 -13.50 15.61
C ILE A 14 11.72 -12.30 14.66
N TYR A 15 12.90 -11.68 14.61
CA TYR A 15 13.17 -10.59 13.68
C TYR A 15 12.99 -11.03 12.22
N ILE A 16 13.51 -12.19 11.82
CA ILE A 16 13.30 -12.73 10.47
C ILE A 16 11.82 -13.04 10.22
N PHE A 17 11.14 -13.76 11.10
CA PHE A 17 9.74 -14.18 10.86
C PHE A 17 8.74 -13.01 10.92
N PHE A 18 8.97 -12.02 11.80
CA PHE A 18 8.09 -10.86 11.93
C PHE A 18 8.48 -9.68 11.02
N PHE A 19 9.75 -9.48 10.66
CA PHE A 19 10.19 -8.37 9.81
C PHE A 19 10.51 -8.74 8.34
N LYS A 20 10.72 -10.01 7.95
CA LYS A 20 10.89 -10.34 6.50
C LYS A 20 9.60 -10.48 5.71
N THR A 21 8.43 -10.41 6.34
CA THR A 21 7.15 -10.32 5.64
C THR A 21 6.69 -8.88 5.47
N VAL A 22 7.65 -7.96 5.26
CA VAL A 22 7.33 -6.62 4.73
C VAL A 22 6.91 -6.79 3.28
N VAL A 23 5.61 -7.05 3.15
CA VAL A 23 4.75 -6.56 2.10
C VAL A 23 5.38 -5.33 1.43
N LYS A 24 5.66 -5.40 0.12
CA LYS A 24 6.51 -4.46 -0.61
C LYS A 24 5.80 -3.10 -0.76
N SER A 25 5.79 -2.32 0.32
CA SER A 25 5.36 -0.92 0.31
C SER A 25 6.47 -0.09 -0.32
N LEU A 26 6.12 0.62 -1.40
CA LEU A 26 7.02 1.43 -2.22
C LEU A 26 6.56 2.89 -2.30
N ASN A 27 7.53 3.80 -2.31
CA ASN A 27 7.34 5.20 -2.67
C ASN A 27 7.86 5.41 -4.10
N LEU A 28 6.96 5.31 -5.08
CA LEU A 28 7.26 5.46 -6.50
C LEU A 28 7.40 6.94 -6.84
N LYS A 29 8.51 7.32 -7.49
CA LYS A 29 8.70 8.66 -8.05
C LYS A 29 8.21 8.62 -9.49
N ILE A 30 7.22 9.44 -9.82
CA ILE A 30 6.58 9.49 -11.14
C ILE A 30 6.72 10.90 -11.68
N ASP A 31 7.34 11.05 -12.85
CA ASP A 31 7.41 12.32 -13.56
C ASP A 31 6.17 12.44 -14.47
N LEU A 32 5.33 13.45 -14.21
CA LEU A 32 4.08 13.75 -14.91
C LEU A 32 3.93 15.28 -15.06
N ASP A 33 3.68 15.77 -16.27
CA ASP A 33 3.49 17.19 -16.58
C ASP A 33 4.61 18.10 -16.01
N ASP A 34 5.87 17.73 -16.27
CA ASP A 34 7.08 18.42 -15.80
C ASP A 34 7.23 18.51 -14.27
N LYS A 35 6.41 17.77 -13.51
CA LYS A 35 6.49 17.64 -12.05
C LYS A 35 6.76 16.22 -11.64
N ARG A 36 7.48 16.08 -10.53
CA ARG A 36 7.74 14.78 -9.90
C ARG A 36 6.80 14.58 -8.73
N TYR A 37 6.04 13.50 -8.78
CA TYR A 37 5.13 13.08 -7.72
C TYR A 37 5.66 11.85 -7.01
N THR A 38 5.40 11.74 -5.70
CA THR A 38 5.73 10.55 -4.93
C THR A 38 4.45 9.81 -4.58
N VAL A 39 4.29 8.62 -5.14
CA VAL A 39 3.08 7.80 -5.05
C VAL A 39 3.35 6.56 -4.19
N LEU A 40 2.47 6.33 -3.23
CA LEU A 40 2.39 5.13 -2.43
C LEU A 40 1.89 3.98 -3.31
N TYR A 41 2.62 2.87 -3.29
CA TYR A 41 2.24 1.59 -3.88
C TYR A 41 2.51 0.47 -2.87
N ASP A 42 1.49 -0.25 -2.42
CA ASP A 42 1.66 -1.32 -1.43
C ASP A 42 0.74 -2.49 -1.77
N GLU A 43 1.34 -3.60 -2.22
CA GLU A 43 0.60 -4.82 -2.55
C GLU A 43 0.00 -5.42 -1.28
N LYS A 44 -1.22 -5.94 -1.34
CA LYS A 44 -1.91 -6.53 -0.20
C LYS A 44 -2.62 -7.80 -0.65
N LYS A 45 -2.83 -8.67 0.32
CA LYS A 45 -3.61 -9.89 0.15
C LYS A 45 -4.57 -10.02 1.32
N VAL A 46 -5.83 -10.29 1.03
CA VAL A 46 -6.85 -10.48 2.07
C VAL A 46 -6.65 -11.83 2.73
N LYS A 47 -6.37 -11.82 4.03
CA LYS A 47 -6.19 -13.03 4.85
C LYS A 47 -7.51 -13.44 5.46
N PHE A 48 -7.59 -14.70 5.90
CA PHE A 48 -8.76 -15.21 6.62
C PHE A 48 -9.09 -14.36 7.86
N ALA A 49 -8.05 -13.92 8.60
CA ALA A 49 -8.20 -13.06 9.77
C ALA A 49 -8.72 -11.64 9.44
N ASP A 50 -8.80 -11.28 8.16
CA ASP A 50 -9.29 -9.98 7.74
C ASP A 50 -10.80 -9.96 7.51
N LEU A 51 -11.45 -11.13 7.50
CA LEU A 51 -12.84 -11.32 7.12
C LEU A 51 -13.81 -11.21 8.29
N ASP A 52 -15.04 -10.80 7.98
CA ASP A 52 -16.18 -10.88 8.88
C ASP A 52 -17.05 -12.13 8.62
N LEU A 53 -18.20 -12.21 9.31
CA LEU A 53 -19.16 -13.30 9.16
C LEU A 53 -19.78 -13.39 7.75
N LEU A 54 -19.73 -12.30 6.98
CA LEU A 54 -20.20 -12.24 5.59
C LEU A 54 -19.12 -12.66 4.58
N LYS A 55 -17.95 -13.10 5.06
CA LYS A 55 -16.80 -13.55 4.25
C LYS A 55 -16.20 -12.44 3.39
N ILE A 56 -16.44 -11.19 3.75
CA ILE A 56 -15.80 -10.03 3.13
C ILE A 56 -14.88 -9.36 4.14
N MET A 57 -13.98 -8.52 3.65
CA MET A 57 -13.04 -7.80 4.50
C MET A 57 -13.79 -6.92 5.50
N PHE A 58 -13.57 -7.20 6.79
CA PHE A 58 -14.17 -6.45 7.89
C PHE A 58 -13.72 -4.97 7.82
N HIS A 59 -14.66 -4.03 7.90
CA HIS A 59 -14.39 -2.62 7.63
C HIS A 59 -13.21 -2.00 8.43
N PRO A 60 -12.94 -2.33 9.71
CA PRO A 60 -11.77 -1.80 10.42
C PRO A 60 -10.44 -2.30 9.86
N ASN A 61 -10.42 -3.45 9.19
CA ASN A 61 -9.20 -3.93 8.54
C ASN A 61 -8.79 -3.04 7.36
N HIS A 62 -9.73 -2.33 6.72
CA HIS A 62 -9.40 -1.34 5.69
C HIS A 62 -8.61 -0.19 6.31
N VAL A 63 -9.08 0.32 7.45
CA VAL A 63 -8.35 1.33 8.24
C VAL A 63 -6.97 0.80 8.62
N ARG A 64 -6.87 -0.43 9.11
CA ARG A 64 -5.58 -1.04 9.50
C ARG A 64 -4.61 -1.14 8.32
N HIS A 65 -5.05 -1.67 7.18
CA HIS A 65 -4.19 -1.85 6.02
C HIS A 65 -3.74 -0.50 5.45
N CYS A 66 -4.67 0.45 5.26
CA CYS A 66 -4.35 1.79 4.80
C CYS A 66 -3.43 2.54 5.75
N SER A 67 -3.69 2.50 7.06
CA SER A 67 -2.86 3.22 8.04
C SER A 67 -1.44 2.67 8.06
N ASN A 68 -1.26 1.35 8.00
CA ASN A 68 0.08 0.75 7.94
C ASN A 68 0.84 1.19 6.68
N SER A 69 0.17 1.20 5.52
CA SER A 69 0.77 1.70 4.27
C SER A 69 1.14 3.17 4.37
N ILE A 70 0.25 4.02 4.88
CA ILE A 70 0.47 5.46 5.03
C ILE A 70 1.60 5.75 6.02
N ILE A 71 1.68 5.02 7.14
CA ILE A 71 2.78 5.17 8.10
C ILE A 71 4.12 4.89 7.42
N ASN A 72 4.23 3.77 6.68
CA ASN A 72 5.45 3.43 5.96
C ASN A 72 5.83 4.49 4.92
N TYR A 73 4.84 4.97 4.17
CA TYR A 73 5.02 6.04 3.19
C TYR A 73 5.53 7.32 3.86
N MET A 74 4.86 7.81 4.90
CA MET A 74 5.22 9.03 5.62
C MET A 74 6.55 8.93 6.34
N MET A 75 6.88 7.77 6.90
CA MET A 75 8.19 7.52 7.53
C MET A 75 9.32 7.67 6.52
N LYS A 76 9.15 7.16 5.30
CA LYS A 76 10.15 7.29 4.22
C LYS A 76 10.31 8.73 3.75
N LEU A 77 9.20 9.47 3.58
CA LEU A 77 9.25 10.91 3.26
C LEU A 77 9.92 11.74 4.37
N SER A 78 9.85 11.26 5.61
CA SER A 78 10.37 11.96 6.79
C SER A 78 11.73 11.43 7.25
N SER A 79 12.36 10.49 6.50
CA SER A 79 13.54 9.73 6.93
C SER A 79 14.82 10.56 7.17
N GLY A 80 14.83 11.84 6.77
CA GLY A 80 15.84 12.82 7.14
C GLY A 80 15.59 13.54 8.48
N THR A 81 14.46 13.29 9.14
CA THR A 81 14.06 13.99 10.37
C THR A 81 13.97 13.03 11.56
N SER A 82 14.42 13.53 12.71
CA SER A 82 14.48 12.92 14.05
C SER A 82 13.31 11.94 14.36
N PRO A 83 13.53 10.86 15.15
CA PRO A 83 12.65 9.68 15.29
C PRO A 83 11.28 9.90 15.99
N TYR A 84 10.75 11.12 15.97
CA TYR A 84 9.49 11.46 16.59
C TYR A 84 8.32 11.22 15.63
N ILE A 85 7.18 10.83 16.20
CA ILE A 85 5.91 10.81 15.47
C ILE A 85 5.58 12.26 15.09
N LEU A 86 5.75 12.60 13.81
CA LEU A 86 5.52 13.95 13.31
C LEU A 86 4.08 14.21 12.92
N PHE A 87 3.24 13.17 12.83
CA PHE A 87 1.88 13.30 12.31
C PHE A 87 0.89 12.48 13.13
N VAL A 88 -0.28 13.06 13.38
CA VAL A 88 -1.43 12.39 14.01
C VAL A 88 -2.63 12.40 13.07
N VAL A 89 -3.42 11.34 13.10
CA VAL A 89 -4.64 11.25 12.29
C VAL A 89 -5.71 12.15 12.92
N LYS A 90 -6.24 13.09 12.14
CA LYS A 90 -7.38 13.93 12.52
C LYS A 90 -8.71 13.35 12.02
N ASN A 91 -8.72 12.88 10.78
CA ASN A 91 -9.93 12.35 10.14
C ASN A 91 -9.59 11.23 9.16
N ILE A 92 -10.50 10.26 9.04
CA ILE A 92 -10.46 9.20 8.04
C ILE A 92 -11.85 9.10 7.42
N ASP A 93 -11.96 9.34 6.12
CA ASP A 93 -13.18 9.13 5.35
C ASP A 93 -12.96 7.95 4.40
N ILE A 94 -13.81 6.92 4.45
CA ILE A 94 -13.71 5.75 3.55
C ILE A 94 -15.02 5.59 2.78
N THR A 95 -14.91 5.40 1.47
CA THR A 95 -15.99 5.04 0.56
C THR A 95 -15.74 3.63 0.04
N PHE A 96 -16.70 2.74 0.20
CA PHE A 96 -16.61 1.34 -0.24
C PHE A 96 -17.39 1.19 -1.56
N GLU A 97 -16.70 0.76 -2.60
CA GLU A 97 -17.27 0.56 -3.94
C GLU A 97 -17.62 -0.91 -4.17
N LYS A 98 -16.70 -1.81 -3.80
CA LYS A 98 -16.86 -3.26 -3.97
C LYS A 98 -16.20 -4.00 -2.80
N PRO A 99 -16.77 -5.14 -2.37
CA PRO A 99 -16.17 -5.94 -1.32
C PRO A 99 -14.84 -6.55 -1.76
N LEU A 100 -13.95 -6.71 -0.79
CA LEU A 100 -12.73 -7.52 -0.85
C LEU A 100 -13.02 -8.87 -0.20
N GLU A 101 -12.68 -9.97 -0.88
CA GLU A 101 -12.96 -11.34 -0.45
C GLU A 101 -11.68 -12.08 -0.05
N TYR A 102 -11.82 -13.27 0.54
CA TYR A 102 -10.68 -14.11 0.89
C TYR A 102 -9.75 -14.34 -0.31
N ASN A 103 -8.44 -14.22 -0.10
CA ASN A 103 -7.43 -14.50 -1.12
C ASN A 103 -7.43 -13.51 -2.30
N ASP A 104 -8.21 -12.43 -2.24
CA ASP A 104 -8.08 -11.31 -3.16
C ASP A 104 -6.69 -10.67 -3.00
N ASP A 105 -6.00 -10.50 -4.14
CA ASP A 105 -4.82 -9.67 -4.24
C ASP A 105 -5.25 -8.27 -4.68
N TYR A 106 -4.87 -7.27 -3.91
CA TYR A 106 -5.14 -5.87 -4.22
C TYR A 106 -3.92 -5.02 -3.90
N LYS A 107 -3.98 -3.73 -4.20
CA LYS A 107 -2.91 -2.77 -3.97
C LYS A 107 -3.51 -1.56 -3.29
N ILE A 108 -2.81 -1.02 -2.31
CA ILE A 108 -3.10 0.31 -1.79
C ILE A 108 -2.25 1.26 -2.63
N PHE A 109 -2.91 2.15 -3.35
CA PHE A 109 -2.28 3.10 -4.26
C PHE A 109 -2.75 4.51 -3.92
N GLY A 110 -1.83 5.46 -3.74
CA GLY A 110 -2.25 6.81 -3.37
C GLY A 110 -1.13 7.81 -3.22
N ALA A 111 -1.48 9.03 -2.86
CA ALA A 111 -0.52 10.11 -2.74
C ALA A 111 -1.05 11.24 -1.85
N ILE A 112 -0.19 12.21 -1.57
CA ILE A 112 -0.60 13.49 -1.01
C ILE A 112 -1.42 14.24 -2.07
N THR A 113 -2.64 14.63 -1.71
CA THR A 113 -3.59 15.31 -2.62
C THR A 113 -3.87 16.75 -2.21
N ASN A 114 -3.53 17.13 -0.97
CA ASN A 114 -3.68 18.50 -0.52
C ASN A 114 -2.77 18.81 0.67
N TYR A 115 -2.38 20.07 0.80
CA TYR A 115 -1.71 20.63 1.96
C TYR A 115 -2.53 21.75 2.60
N GLY A 116 -2.77 21.62 3.91
CA GLY A 116 -3.10 22.75 4.76
C GLY A 116 -1.83 23.34 5.39
N ASN A 117 -1.99 24.39 6.21
CA ASN A 117 -0.86 24.97 6.94
C ASN A 117 -0.17 23.94 7.87
N THR A 118 -0.97 23.20 8.64
CA THR A 118 -0.49 22.20 9.61
C THR A 118 -0.92 20.78 9.28
N SER A 119 -1.46 20.53 8.09
CA SER A 119 -2.07 19.25 7.75
C SER A 119 -1.77 18.79 6.34
N ILE A 120 -1.79 17.48 6.15
CA ILE A 120 -1.62 16.80 4.86
C ILE A 120 -2.86 15.96 4.63
N LYS A 121 -3.46 16.06 3.44
CA LYS A 121 -4.50 15.14 3.00
C LYS A 121 -3.87 14.09 2.08
N LEU A 122 -3.92 12.82 2.49
CA LEU A 122 -3.60 11.69 1.62
C LEU A 122 -4.89 11.08 1.10
N THR A 123 -4.91 10.78 -0.19
CA THR A 123 -5.97 9.98 -0.80
C THR A 123 -5.34 8.67 -1.26
N VAL A 124 -5.92 7.55 -0.84
CA VAL A 124 -5.51 6.20 -1.22
C VAL A 124 -6.70 5.42 -1.75
N PHE A 125 -6.43 4.50 -2.66
CA PHE A 125 -7.40 3.62 -3.28
C PHE A 125 -6.97 2.18 -3.07
N GLY A 126 -7.93 1.31 -2.75
CA GLY A 126 -7.76 -0.13 -2.86
C GLY A 126 -8.07 -0.53 -4.30
N ILE A 127 -7.05 -0.93 -5.06
CA ILE A 127 -7.18 -1.24 -6.48
C ILE A 127 -6.76 -2.68 -6.75
N GLY A 128 -7.38 -3.33 -7.73
CA GLY A 128 -6.96 -4.64 -8.21
C GLY A 128 -7.29 -4.82 -9.68
N SER A 129 -6.83 -5.92 -10.25
CA SER A 129 -7.15 -6.32 -11.62
C SER A 129 -8.33 -7.29 -11.59
N GLU A 130 -9.24 -7.21 -12.56
CA GLU A 130 -10.33 -8.18 -12.67
C GLU A 130 -9.78 -9.56 -13.01
N LYS A 131 -9.74 -10.47 -12.02
CA LYS A 131 -9.38 -11.88 -12.25
C LYS A 131 -10.57 -12.60 -12.90
N LYS A 132 -10.30 -13.40 -13.94
CA LYS A 132 -11.26 -14.43 -14.38
C LYS A 132 -11.50 -15.38 -13.21
N ASN A 133 -12.74 -15.40 -12.72
CA ASN A 133 -13.20 -16.14 -11.55
C ASN A 133 -12.55 -17.54 -11.42
N LYS A 134 -11.75 -17.75 -10.37
CA LYS A 134 -11.62 -19.10 -9.77
C LYS A 134 -12.84 -19.26 -8.86
N SER A 135 -13.94 -19.73 -9.45
CA SER A 135 -15.12 -20.13 -8.70
C SER A 135 -14.72 -21.24 -7.72
N TYR A 136 -14.80 -20.97 -6.42
CA TYR A 136 -14.77 -22.03 -5.42
C TYR A 136 -16.12 -22.73 -5.49
N SER A 137 -16.15 -23.92 -6.12
CA SER A 137 -17.39 -24.61 -6.50
C SER A 137 -18.14 -25.25 -5.33
N SER A 138 -17.59 -25.25 -4.11
CA SER A 138 -18.26 -25.92 -2.99
C SER A 138 -17.91 -25.33 -1.61
N ALA A 139 -18.87 -25.43 -0.68
CA ALA A 139 -18.67 -25.12 0.75
C ALA A 139 -17.67 -26.09 1.42
N ILE A 140 -17.44 -27.26 0.83
CA ILE A 140 -16.59 -28.33 1.38
C ILE A 140 -15.09 -27.99 1.21
N ASP A 141 -14.72 -27.28 0.14
CA ASP A 141 -13.35 -26.78 -0.05
C ASP A 141 -12.94 -25.70 0.97
N PHE A 142 -13.92 -24.98 1.53
CA PHE A 142 -13.71 -23.89 2.50
C PHE A 142 -13.69 -24.36 3.96
N PHE A 143 -14.48 -25.38 4.33
CA PHE A 143 -14.47 -25.94 5.70
C PHE A 143 -13.27 -26.84 6.02
N ASN A 144 -12.31 -26.94 5.10
CA ASN A 144 -10.98 -27.46 5.41
C ASN A 144 -10.20 -26.40 6.21
N VAL A 145 -10.70 -26.06 7.41
CA VAL A 145 -10.17 -25.04 8.34
C VAL A 145 -8.70 -25.29 8.64
N LYS A 146 -8.27 -26.56 8.62
CA LYS A 146 -6.87 -26.94 8.79
C LYS A 146 -5.98 -26.41 7.65
N LYS A 147 -6.48 -26.37 6.41
CA LYS A 147 -5.78 -25.82 5.24
C LYS A 147 -5.80 -24.29 5.22
N LEU A 148 -6.94 -23.66 5.54
CA LEU A 148 -7.05 -22.19 5.65
C LEU A 148 -6.15 -21.62 6.78
N LEU A 149 -6.08 -22.31 7.92
CA LEU A 149 -5.17 -21.94 9.01
C LEU A 149 -3.71 -22.19 8.61
N LEU A 150 -3.37 -23.34 8.03
CA LEU A 150 -2.00 -23.60 7.55
C LEU A 150 -1.54 -22.56 6.52
N ASP A 151 -2.35 -22.27 5.49
CA ASP A 151 -2.02 -21.31 4.44
C ASP A 151 -1.84 -19.87 4.98
N SER A 152 -2.48 -19.54 6.11
CA SER A 152 -2.24 -18.26 6.81
C SER A 152 -0.86 -18.18 7.48
N TYR A 153 -0.29 -19.33 7.90
CA TYR A 153 1.04 -19.44 8.49
C TYR A 153 2.14 -19.75 7.46
N THR A 154 1.80 -20.39 6.34
CA THR A 154 2.74 -20.84 5.30
C THR A 154 2.51 -20.17 3.95
N SER A 155 1.93 -18.97 3.92
CA SER A 155 1.91 -18.11 2.72
C SER A 155 3.34 -17.73 2.34
N ASN A 156 4.07 -18.68 1.77
CA ASN A 156 5.16 -18.39 0.86
C ASN A 156 4.52 -17.57 -0.25
N ASN A 157 4.89 -16.28 -0.27
CA ASN A 157 4.47 -15.31 -1.27
C ASN A 157 5.10 -15.63 -2.62
N ASN A 158 4.87 -16.85 -3.12
CA ASN A 158 5.01 -17.14 -4.53
C ASN A 158 3.80 -16.48 -5.18
N TYR A 159 3.94 -15.18 -5.43
CA TYR A 159 3.06 -14.44 -6.33
C TYR A 159 3.05 -15.22 -7.65
N GLU A 160 1.97 -15.96 -7.93
CA GLU A 160 1.66 -16.32 -9.31
C GLU A 160 1.52 -14.98 -10.02
N VAL A 161 2.53 -14.61 -10.81
CA VAL A 161 2.52 -13.40 -11.61
C VAL A 161 1.35 -13.56 -12.57
N ASP A 162 0.24 -12.90 -12.23
CA ASP A 162 -0.89 -12.76 -13.14
C ASP A 162 -0.34 -12.21 -14.46
N GLU A 163 -0.62 -12.89 -15.58
CA GLU A 163 -0.01 -12.55 -16.86
C GLU A 163 -0.28 -11.11 -17.26
N ASN A 164 -1.39 -10.56 -16.79
CA ASN A 164 -1.82 -9.17 -17.00
C ASN A 164 -0.95 -8.14 -16.24
N ASN A 165 -0.21 -8.55 -15.20
CA ASN A 165 0.60 -7.66 -14.37
C ASN A 165 2.11 -7.77 -14.65
N LYS A 166 2.53 -8.53 -15.66
CA LYS A 166 3.94 -8.69 -16.05
C LYS A 166 4.64 -7.35 -16.31
N GLY A 167 3.97 -6.37 -16.94
CA GLY A 167 4.54 -5.05 -17.23
C GLY A 167 4.93 -4.26 -15.99
N ILE A 168 3.99 -4.09 -15.04
CA ILE A 168 4.26 -3.42 -13.76
C ILE A 168 5.27 -4.22 -12.94
N HIS A 169 5.11 -5.54 -12.88
CA HIS A 169 6.03 -6.38 -12.12
C HIS A 169 7.47 -6.21 -12.65
N ASN A 170 7.67 -6.19 -13.96
CA ASN A 170 8.98 -5.95 -14.57
C ASN A 170 9.52 -4.55 -14.27
N LEU A 171 8.66 -3.51 -14.34
CA LEU A 171 8.99 -2.14 -13.97
C LEU A 171 9.47 -2.05 -12.51
N LEU A 172 8.75 -2.70 -11.59
CA LEU A 172 8.98 -2.61 -10.16
C LEU A 172 9.97 -3.64 -9.61
N LYS A 173 10.33 -4.68 -10.38
CA LYS A 173 11.25 -5.75 -9.94
C LYS A 173 12.61 -5.20 -9.53
N ASN A 174 13.12 -4.24 -10.29
CA ASN A 174 14.43 -3.61 -10.06
C ASN A 174 14.33 -2.18 -9.51
N TYR A 175 13.12 -1.71 -9.19
CA TYR A 175 12.93 -0.36 -8.67
C TYR A 175 13.44 -0.25 -7.24
N ASN A 176 14.37 0.69 -7.03
CA ASN A 176 14.96 1.07 -5.76
C ASN A 176 14.68 2.57 -5.52
N GLU A 177 13.94 2.90 -4.46
CA GLU A 177 13.47 4.27 -4.19
C GLU A 177 14.57 5.33 -4.10
N GLU A 178 15.78 4.93 -3.69
CA GLU A 178 16.93 5.80 -3.51
C GLU A 178 17.76 5.95 -4.79
N LYS A 179 17.85 4.90 -5.61
CA LYS A 179 18.79 4.80 -6.73
C LYS A 179 18.14 4.82 -8.11
N SER A 180 16.87 4.43 -8.20
CA SER A 180 16.17 4.38 -9.48
C SER A 180 15.80 5.76 -9.96
N GLU A 181 15.90 5.95 -11.27
CA GLU A 181 15.32 7.10 -11.92
C GLU A 181 13.79 7.12 -11.72
N PRO A 182 13.17 8.31 -11.70
CA PRO A 182 11.73 8.43 -11.70
C PRO A 182 11.11 7.72 -12.91
N ILE A 183 9.94 7.12 -12.69
CA ILE A 183 9.14 6.50 -13.74
C ILE A 183 8.61 7.63 -14.63
N LYS A 184 9.09 7.68 -15.88
CA LYS A 184 8.62 8.63 -16.89
C LYS A 184 7.43 8.03 -17.63
N LEU A 185 6.25 8.62 -17.41
CA LEU A 185 5.02 8.20 -18.09
C LEU A 185 4.88 8.97 -19.41
N THR A 186 5.48 8.45 -20.48
CA THR A 186 5.16 8.91 -21.84
C THR A 186 3.81 8.33 -22.27
N GLN A 187 3.11 8.99 -23.21
CA GLN A 187 1.82 8.50 -23.72
C GLN A 187 1.88 7.07 -24.25
N GLN A 188 3.02 6.63 -24.78
CA GLN A 188 3.22 5.29 -25.30
C GLN A 188 3.40 4.26 -24.18
N ASN A 189 4.26 4.55 -23.19
CA ASN A 189 4.47 3.68 -22.03
C ASN A 189 3.19 3.53 -21.18
N ALA A 190 2.41 4.62 -21.06
CA ALA A 190 1.14 4.60 -20.34
C ALA A 190 0.10 3.70 -21.05
N LYS A 191 0.05 3.74 -22.39
CA LYS A 191 -0.84 2.86 -23.16
C LYS A 191 -0.44 1.38 -23.00
N GLU A 192 0.85 1.07 -23.09
CA GLU A 192 1.35 -0.31 -22.91
C GLU A 192 1.07 -0.85 -21.49
N LEU A 193 1.16 0.01 -20.45
CA LEU A 193 0.86 -0.39 -19.07
C LEU A 193 -0.64 -0.57 -18.79
N ALA A 194 -1.50 0.14 -19.53
CA ALA A 194 -2.96 0.07 -19.41
C ALA A 194 -3.60 -1.01 -20.31
N GLU A 195 -2.90 -1.48 -21.34
CA GLU A 195 -3.50 -2.31 -22.39
C GLU A 195 -4.01 -3.64 -21.83
N GLY A 196 -5.28 -3.95 -22.11
CA GLY A 196 -5.92 -5.21 -21.71
C GLY A 196 -6.31 -5.31 -20.23
N LYS A 197 -6.19 -4.22 -19.44
CA LYS A 197 -6.52 -4.23 -18.01
C LYS A 197 -7.85 -3.55 -17.71
N THR A 198 -8.70 -4.26 -16.97
CA THR A 198 -9.88 -3.67 -16.32
C THR A 198 -9.57 -3.50 -14.84
N CYS A 199 -9.33 -2.26 -14.42
CA CYS A 199 -9.03 -1.96 -13.04
C CYS A 199 -10.31 -1.94 -12.20
N LYS A 200 -10.26 -2.62 -11.06
CA LYS A 200 -11.32 -2.65 -10.05
C LYS A 200 -10.88 -1.76 -8.90
N ILE A 201 -11.68 -0.73 -8.59
CA ILE A 201 -11.55 0.02 -7.35
C ILE A 201 -12.47 -0.65 -6.32
N PHE A 202 -11.89 -1.09 -5.21
CA PHE A 202 -12.61 -1.68 -4.08
C PHE A 202 -13.08 -0.61 -3.11
N PHE A 203 -12.22 0.37 -2.83
CA PHE A 203 -12.52 1.46 -1.91
C PHE A 203 -11.64 2.67 -2.20
N LYS A 204 -12.09 3.83 -1.72
CA LYS A 204 -11.32 5.07 -1.61
C LYS A 204 -11.24 5.45 -0.14
N ALA A 205 -10.06 5.84 0.34
CA ALA A 205 -9.88 6.36 1.69
C ALA A 205 -9.12 7.69 1.66
N GLN A 206 -9.59 8.66 2.44
CA GLN A 206 -8.98 9.96 2.61
C GLN A 206 -8.55 10.15 4.05
N TYR A 207 -7.26 10.40 4.25
CA TYR A 207 -6.64 10.60 5.57
C TYR A 207 -6.23 12.06 5.70
N THR A 208 -6.70 12.71 6.76
CA THR A 208 -6.18 14.02 7.16
C THR A 208 -5.20 13.83 8.30
N LEU A 209 -3.91 14.04 8.02
CA LEU A 209 -2.84 13.99 9.00
C LEU A 209 -2.49 15.41 9.45
N VAL A 210 -2.36 15.63 10.76
CA VAL A 210 -1.93 16.91 11.33
C VAL A 210 -0.50 16.77 11.81
N LYS A 211 0.36 17.69 11.39
CA LYS A 211 1.76 17.71 11.83
C LYS A 211 1.84 18.21 13.27
N ILE A 212 2.63 17.52 14.08
CA ILE A 212 2.89 17.85 15.47
C ILE A 212 4.40 18.02 15.70
N SER A 213 4.73 18.89 16.65
CA SER A 213 6.09 19.09 17.17
C SER A 213 6.45 17.99 18.17
N LYS A 214 7.73 17.97 18.58
CA LYS A 214 8.24 17.04 19.62
C LYS A 214 7.49 17.13 20.95
N VAL A 215 6.87 18.28 21.24
CA VAL A 215 6.08 18.53 22.46
C VAL A 215 4.57 18.34 22.25
N GLY A 216 4.15 17.76 21.12
CA GLY A 216 2.75 17.45 20.82
C GLY A 216 1.89 18.63 20.35
N SER A 217 2.47 19.83 20.22
CA SER A 217 1.76 21.00 19.68
C SER A 217 1.68 20.95 18.16
N LYS A 218 0.59 21.48 17.56
CA LYS A 218 0.44 21.60 16.10
C LYS A 218 1.64 22.35 15.51
N ALA A 219 2.18 21.84 14.41
CA ALA A 219 3.31 22.43 13.71
C ALA A 219 2.97 22.62 12.22
N SER A 220 3.59 23.61 11.59
CA SER A 220 3.40 23.84 10.16
C SER A 220 4.16 22.82 9.31
N VAL A 221 3.53 22.39 8.22
CA VAL A 221 4.20 21.67 7.14
C VAL A 221 5.05 22.69 6.39
N THR A 222 6.36 22.47 6.31
CA THR A 222 7.31 23.42 5.73
C THR A 222 7.12 23.51 4.21
N GLU A 223 7.39 24.67 3.63
CA GLU A 223 7.33 24.85 2.17
C GLU A 223 8.33 23.93 1.47
N ASP A 224 9.51 23.71 2.04
CA ASP A 224 10.49 22.75 1.50
C ASP A 224 9.90 21.34 1.35
N PHE A 225 9.13 20.87 2.34
CA PHE A 225 8.47 19.56 2.27
C PHE A 225 7.39 19.54 1.19
N LYS A 226 6.61 20.62 1.04
CA LYS A 226 5.57 20.73 0.01
C LYS A 226 6.18 20.78 -1.40
N ASN A 227 7.33 21.42 -1.54
CA ASN A 227 8.07 21.54 -2.79
C ASN A 227 8.76 20.23 -3.17
N GLU A 228 9.32 19.51 -2.20
CA GLU A 228 9.93 18.20 -2.40
C GLU A 228 8.88 17.11 -2.72
N TYR A 229 7.71 17.19 -2.08
CA TYR A 229 6.61 16.24 -2.22
C TYR A 229 5.32 16.95 -2.67
N PRO A 230 5.25 17.43 -3.92
CA PRO A 230 4.09 18.19 -4.38
C PRO A 230 2.82 17.33 -4.35
N ALA A 231 1.70 17.98 -4.02
CA ALA A 231 0.40 17.34 -4.03
C ALA A 231 -0.06 17.05 -5.47
N ILE A 232 -0.58 15.85 -5.70
CA ILE A 232 -1.20 15.45 -6.97
C ILE A 232 -2.71 15.70 -6.93
N ASP A 233 -3.28 16.15 -8.05
CA ASP A 233 -4.73 16.26 -8.17
C ASP A 233 -5.39 14.87 -8.10
N GLU A 234 -6.59 14.79 -7.54
CA GLU A 234 -7.28 13.51 -7.36
C GLU A 234 -7.63 12.86 -8.71
N GLU A 235 -8.02 13.64 -9.72
CA GLU A 235 -8.36 13.09 -11.05
C GLU A 235 -7.12 12.53 -11.74
N LYS A 236 -5.98 13.22 -11.65
CA LYS A 236 -4.70 12.69 -12.14
C LYS A 236 -4.29 11.42 -11.41
N LEU A 237 -4.51 11.36 -10.09
CA LEU A 237 -4.25 10.15 -9.32
C LEU A 237 -5.13 8.99 -9.77
N LYS A 238 -6.40 9.24 -10.12
CA LYS A 238 -7.30 8.22 -10.71
C LYS A 238 -6.84 7.77 -12.09
N GLU A 239 -6.32 8.67 -12.93
CA GLU A 239 -5.74 8.29 -14.22
C GLU A 239 -4.55 7.32 -14.04
N LEU A 240 -3.70 7.56 -13.03
CA LEU A 240 -2.59 6.69 -12.71
C LEU A 240 -3.03 5.30 -12.22
N ILE A 241 -4.19 5.17 -11.56
CA ILE A 241 -4.71 3.86 -11.12
C ILE A 241 -4.84 2.90 -12.31
N ASN A 242 -5.26 3.40 -13.47
CA ASN A 242 -5.43 2.57 -14.67
C ASN A 242 -4.11 1.95 -15.17
N LEU A 243 -2.98 2.55 -14.80
CA LEU A 243 -1.64 2.09 -15.17
C LEU A 243 -1.07 1.08 -14.17
N PHE A 244 -1.46 1.20 -12.90
CA PHE A 244 -0.86 0.49 -11.76
C PHE A 244 -1.76 -0.59 -11.15
N CYS A 245 -2.98 -0.76 -11.66
CA CYS A 245 -3.71 -2.01 -11.46
C CYS A 245 -2.98 -3.15 -12.21
#